data_AF-A0A354SII0-F1
#
_entry.id   AF-A0A354SII0-F1
#
_cell.length_a   1.000
_cell.length_b   1.000
_cell.length_c   1.000
_cell.angle_alpha   90.00
_cell.angle_beta   90.00
_cell.angle_gamma   90.00
#
_symmetry.space_group_name_H-M   'P 1'
#
loop_
_entity.id
_entity.type
_entity.pdbx_description
1 polymer ?
#
loop_
_entity_poly.entity_id
_entity_poly.type
_entity_poly.pdbx_seq_one_letter_code
_entity_poly.pdbx_strand_id
1 'polypeptide(L)'
;MKKLNKRQIIILAVAGVLVLYAAYELLLAGPSNKKTQLVASTSDNASFADALRSDIMSNKITAADTYVAEIAETQWGKNPFWDATSYREFVGKGATNVKAGPSIVYSGYVDTGQKKMAIINGWEYEAGQPLDVEGYLLKKVTPSRVLIVNRTTGGETYVTIQE
;
A
#
# COMPACT_ATOMS: atom_id res chain seq x y z
N MET A 1 -19.26 75.57 1.32
CA MET A 1 -19.24 74.19 1.88
C MET A 1 -20.20 73.33 1.05
N LYS A 2 -19.70 72.35 0.29
CA LYS A 2 -20.55 71.51 -0.57
C LYS A 2 -21.44 70.62 0.30
N LYS A 3 -22.76 70.70 0.12
CA LYS A 3 -23.73 69.85 0.81
C LYS A 3 -23.52 68.41 0.36
N LEU A 4 -23.28 67.50 1.31
CA LEU A 4 -23.10 66.07 1.04
C LEU A 4 -24.42 65.47 0.53
N ASN A 5 -24.33 64.61 -0.49
CA ASN A 5 -25.51 63.95 -1.05
C ASN A 5 -26.09 62.94 -0.07
N LYS A 6 -27.41 62.71 -0.10
CA LYS A 6 -28.12 61.79 0.81
C LYS A 6 -27.47 60.40 0.88
N ARG A 7 -27.00 59.87 -0.26
CA ARG A 7 -26.28 58.59 -0.33
C ARG A 7 -24.92 58.61 0.38
N GLN A 8 -24.17 59.71 0.26
CA GLN A 8 -22.87 59.87 0.92
C GLN A 8 -23.03 60.00 2.44
N ILE A 9 -24.09 60.68 2.89
CA ILE A 9 -24.43 60.79 4.31
C ILE A 9 -24.75 59.41 4.91
N ILE A 10 -25.53 58.59 4.20
CA ILE A 10 -25.85 57.22 4.65
C ILE A 10 -24.59 56.37 4.75
N ILE A 11 -23.70 56.42 3.75
CA ILE A 11 -22.44 55.66 3.77
C ILE A 11 -21.55 56.12 4.93
N LEU A 12 -21.43 57.42 5.16
CA LEU A 12 -20.65 57.97 6.28
C LEU A 12 -21.26 57.59 7.64
N ALA A 13 -22.58 57.55 7.76
CA ALA A 13 -23.26 57.13 8.98
C ALA A 13 -23.00 55.65 9.27
N VAL A 14 -23.12 54.77 8.28
CA VAL A 14 -22.85 53.33 8.43
C VAL A 14 -21.38 53.08 8.75
N ALA A 15 -20.46 53.76 8.07
CA ALA A 15 -19.03 53.67 8.36
C ALA A 15 -18.72 54.12 9.79
N GLY A 16 -19.35 55.22 10.27
CA GLY A 16 -19.21 55.68 11.64
C GLY A 16 -19.67 54.65 12.68
N VAL A 17 -20.80 53.98 12.44
CA VAL A 17 -21.31 52.91 13.33
C VAL A 17 -20.36 51.72 13.38
N LEU A 18 -19.81 51.29 12.24
CA LEU A 18 -18.85 50.19 12.19
C LEU A 18 -17.55 50.52 12.93
N VAL A 19 -17.05 51.75 12.79
CA VAL A 19 -15.85 52.20 13.51
C VAL A 19 -16.09 52.24 15.02
N LEU A 20 -17.26 52.71 15.47
CA LEU A 20 -17.62 52.70 16.89
C LEU A 20 -17.76 51.28 17.44
N TYR A 21 -18.33 50.35 16.65
CA TYR A 21 -18.43 48.94 17.04
C TYR A 21 -17.05 48.28 17.16
N ALA A 22 -16.16 48.50 16.18
CA ALA A 22 -14.79 47.99 16.22
C ALA A 22 -13.99 48.56 17.40
N ALA A 23 -14.18 49.86 17.72
CA ALA A 23 -13.56 50.47 18.89
C ALA A 23 -14.09 49.88 20.20
N TYR A 24 -15.40 49.62 20.29
CA TYR A 24 -16.01 48.94 21.44
C TYR A 24 -15.47 47.52 21.60
N GLU A 25 -15.35 46.77 20.51
CA GLU A 25 -14.83 45.39 20.52
C GLU A 25 -13.35 45.33 20.92
N LEU A 26 -12.52 46.24 20.40
CA LEU A 26 -11.08 46.23 20.68
C LEU A 26 -10.72 46.79 22.07
N LEU A 27 -11.50 47.73 22.61
CA LEU A 27 -11.15 48.44 23.85
C LEU A 27 -11.97 48.02 25.08
N LEU A 28 -13.24 47.62 24.92
CA LEU A 28 -14.12 47.30 26.05
C LEU A 28 -14.52 45.82 26.09
N ALA A 29 -14.89 45.22 24.95
CA ALA A 29 -15.18 43.79 24.87
C ALA A 29 -13.88 43.03 24.63
N GLY A 30 -12.97 43.05 25.61
CA GLY A 30 -11.67 42.36 25.53
C GLY A 30 -11.80 40.95 24.95
N PRO A 31 -10.77 40.46 24.23
CA PRO A 31 -10.88 39.29 23.36
C PRO A 31 -11.57 38.16 24.12
N SER A 32 -12.72 37.73 23.61
CA SER A 32 -13.36 36.53 24.11
C SER A 32 -12.44 35.38 23.76
N ASN A 33 -11.50 35.11 24.66
CA ASN A 33 -10.64 33.94 24.67
C ASN A 33 -11.55 32.73 24.90
N LYS A 34 -12.38 32.39 23.91
CA LYS A 34 -12.61 30.99 23.61
C LYS A 34 -11.25 30.47 23.18
N LYS A 35 -10.44 30.12 24.19
CA LYS A 35 -9.34 29.20 24.04
C LYS A 35 -9.98 27.96 23.44
N THR A 36 -9.98 27.85 22.12
CA THR A 36 -10.02 26.55 21.49
C THR A 36 -8.82 25.85 22.10
N GLN A 37 -9.10 24.94 23.02
CA GLN A 37 -8.10 24.10 23.62
C GLN A 37 -7.49 23.31 22.47
N LEU A 38 -6.39 23.84 21.92
CA LEU A 38 -5.43 23.03 21.20
C LEU A 38 -4.94 22.04 22.24
N VAL A 39 -5.59 20.88 22.27
CA VAL A 39 -5.06 19.69 22.93
C VAL A 39 -3.82 19.33 22.12
N ALA A 40 -2.71 20.00 22.42
CA ALA A 40 -1.40 19.45 22.14
C ALA A 40 -1.30 18.23 23.07
N SER A 41 -1.70 17.06 22.57
CA SER A 41 -1.44 15.78 23.21
C SER A 41 0.06 15.50 23.13
N THR A 42 0.84 16.28 23.87
CA THR A 42 2.29 16.11 24.03
C THR A 42 2.61 15.79 25.48
N SER A 43 1.74 15.02 26.15
CA SER A 43 1.85 14.77 27.59
C SER A 43 1.49 13.35 28.01
N ASP A 44 1.76 12.32 27.20
CA ASP A 44 1.55 10.93 27.62
C ASP A 44 2.67 9.97 27.21
N ASN A 45 3.88 10.48 26.95
CA ASN A 45 5.02 9.59 26.71
C ASN A 45 5.41 8.82 27.99
N ALA A 46 5.23 9.43 29.16
CA ALA A 46 5.51 8.80 30.45
C ALA A 46 4.47 7.73 30.79
N SER A 47 3.18 8.05 30.63
CA SER A 47 2.09 7.10 30.86
C SER A 47 2.09 5.97 29.83
N PHE A 48 2.47 6.23 28.57
CA PHE A 48 2.69 5.19 27.57
C PHE A 48 3.86 4.28 27.96
N ALA A 49 5.00 4.84 28.37
CA ALA A 49 6.14 4.04 28.79
C ALA A 49 5.83 3.19 30.04
N ASP A 50 5.04 3.71 30.97
CA ASP A 50 4.63 2.97 32.16
C ASP A 50 3.57 1.90 31.86
N ALA A 51 2.63 2.18 30.95
CA ALA A 51 1.69 1.18 30.45
C ALA A 51 2.42 0.05 29.70
N LEU A 52 3.39 0.40 28.84
CA LEU A 52 4.21 -0.57 28.10
C LEU A 52 5.07 -1.42 29.05
N ARG A 53 5.68 -0.82 30.07
CA ARG A 53 6.42 -1.56 31.10
C ARG A 53 5.52 -2.51 31.88
N SER A 54 4.32 -2.05 32.26
CA SER A 54 3.36 -2.90 32.96
C SER A 54 2.91 -4.08 32.09
N ASP A 55 2.67 -3.85 30.79
CA ASP A 55 2.26 -4.88 29.85
C ASP A 55 3.38 -5.93 29.66
N ILE A 56 4.61 -5.49 29.40
CA ILE A 56 5.80 -6.35 29.28
C ILE A 56 6.05 -7.15 30.57
N MET A 57 5.88 -6.55 31.75
CA MET A 57 6.08 -7.24 33.03
C MET A 57 4.96 -8.25 33.34
N SER A 58 3.76 -8.03 32.81
CA SER A 58 2.62 -8.92 32.97
C SER A 58 2.62 -10.09 31.99
N ASN A 59 3.17 -9.88 30.79
CA ASN A 59 3.35 -10.93 29.80
C ASN A 59 4.65 -11.68 30.09
N LYS A 60 4.53 -12.92 30.56
CA LYS A 60 5.69 -13.80 30.71
C LYS A 60 6.22 -14.10 29.31
N ILE A 61 7.45 -13.68 29.03
CA ILE A 61 8.17 -14.02 27.80
C ILE A 61 8.12 -15.54 27.62
N THR A 62 7.53 -15.96 26.51
CA THR A 62 7.38 -17.36 26.15
C THR A 62 8.58 -17.81 25.30
N ALA A 63 8.82 -19.12 25.20
CA ALA A 63 9.89 -19.65 24.34
C ALA A 63 9.73 -19.26 22.86
N ALA A 64 8.49 -19.03 22.40
CA ALA A 64 8.22 -18.52 21.06
C ALA A 64 8.70 -17.07 20.89
N ASP A 65 8.51 -16.23 21.91
CA ASP A 65 8.92 -14.81 21.87
C ASP A 65 10.44 -14.67 21.81
N THR A 66 11.17 -15.51 22.57
CA THR A 66 12.64 -15.56 22.50
C THR A 66 13.15 -16.02 21.14
N TYR A 67 12.48 -17.00 20.52
CA TYR A 67 12.86 -17.49 19.20
C TYR A 67 12.62 -16.44 18.11
N VAL A 68 11.50 -15.70 18.18
CA VAL A 68 11.20 -14.62 17.25
C VAL A 68 12.22 -13.49 17.39
N ALA A 69 12.61 -13.13 18.61
CA ALA A 69 13.64 -12.13 18.86
C ALA A 69 15.00 -12.56 18.27
N GLU A 70 15.41 -13.81 18.46
CA GLU A 70 16.66 -14.36 17.92
C GLU A 70 16.70 -14.34 16.39
N ILE A 71 15.60 -14.70 15.73
CA ILE A 71 15.49 -14.61 14.26
C ILE A 71 15.53 -13.16 13.79
N ALA A 72 14.88 -12.25 14.50
CA ALA A 72 14.85 -10.83 14.14
C ALA A 72 16.24 -10.19 14.19
N GLU A 73 17.10 -10.64 15.11
CA GLU A 73 18.48 -10.19 15.24
C GLU A 73 19.44 -10.87 14.24
N THR A 74 19.03 -11.98 13.63
CA THR A 74 19.86 -12.74 12.69
C THR A 74 20.07 -11.95 11.41
N GLN A 75 21.33 -11.69 11.04
CA GLN A 75 21.67 -11.04 9.78
C GLN A 75 21.18 -11.86 8.60
N TRP A 76 20.52 -11.18 7.66
CA TRP A 76 20.02 -11.80 6.44
C TRP A 76 21.20 -12.18 5.54
N GLY A 77 21.47 -13.48 5.39
CA GLY A 77 22.57 -13.97 4.57
C GLY A 77 22.41 -13.68 3.07
N LYS A 78 21.17 -13.59 2.59
CA LYS A 78 20.83 -13.18 1.21
C LYS A 78 19.61 -12.29 1.28
N ASN A 79 19.57 -11.24 0.45
CA ASN A 79 18.39 -10.42 0.28
C ASN A 79 17.23 -11.30 -0.25
N PRO A 80 16.11 -11.45 0.48
CA PRO A 80 14.98 -12.25 0.03
C PRO A 80 14.09 -11.49 -0.96
N PHE A 81 14.35 -10.20 -1.18
CA PHE A 81 13.71 -9.44 -2.24
C PHE A 81 14.48 -9.62 -3.55
N TRP A 82 13.72 -9.61 -4.65
CA TRP A 82 14.28 -9.73 -5.99
C TRP A 82 14.97 -8.42 -6.36
N ASP A 83 16.28 -8.49 -6.63
CA ASP A 83 17.00 -7.43 -7.31
C ASP A 83 16.95 -7.65 -8.84
N ALA A 84 17.20 -6.59 -9.62
CA ALA A 84 17.14 -6.63 -11.08
C ALA A 84 18.08 -7.68 -11.71
N THR A 85 19.16 -8.04 -11.02
CA THR A 85 20.12 -9.06 -11.42
C THR A 85 19.57 -10.46 -11.18
N SER A 86 18.98 -10.70 -10.00
CA SER A 86 18.32 -11.96 -9.63
C SER A 86 17.13 -12.27 -10.54
N TYR A 87 16.37 -11.25 -10.94
CA TYR A 87 15.33 -11.39 -11.95
C TYR A 87 15.89 -11.83 -13.31
N ARG A 88 16.98 -11.20 -13.75
CA ARG A 88 17.64 -11.55 -15.02
C ARG A 88 18.27 -12.95 -15.00
N GLU A 89 18.81 -13.38 -13.87
CA GLU A 89 19.34 -14.74 -13.72
C GLU A 89 18.23 -15.80 -13.70
N PHE A 90 17.11 -15.51 -13.05
CA PHE A 90 15.91 -16.36 -13.08
C PHE A 90 15.36 -16.49 -14.51
N VAL A 91 15.19 -15.37 -15.20
CA VAL A 91 14.70 -15.35 -16.60
C VAL A 91 15.73 -15.93 -17.59
N GLY A 92 17.02 -15.82 -17.28
CA GLY A 92 18.12 -16.17 -18.19
C GLY A 92 18.61 -17.62 -18.12
N LYS A 93 18.40 -18.35 -17.02
CA LYS A 93 18.95 -19.71 -16.85
C LYS A 93 18.19 -20.82 -17.58
N GLY A 94 17.05 -20.53 -18.22
CA GLY A 94 16.29 -21.49 -19.04
C GLY A 94 16.65 -21.49 -20.54
N ALA A 95 17.54 -20.62 -21.01
CA ALA A 95 17.74 -20.37 -22.44
C ALA A 95 18.69 -21.36 -23.15
N THR A 96 18.71 -22.63 -22.77
CA THR A 96 19.34 -23.68 -23.58
C THR A 96 18.27 -24.65 -24.10
N ASN A 97 17.88 -24.42 -25.37
CA ASN A 97 16.99 -25.25 -26.20
C ASN A 97 15.48 -25.08 -26.03
N VAL A 98 14.93 -23.89 -26.26
CA VAL A 98 13.50 -23.76 -26.59
C VAL A 98 13.33 -23.07 -27.94
N LYS A 99 12.67 -23.81 -28.84
CA LYS A 99 12.23 -23.39 -30.18
C LYS A 99 11.60 -21.99 -30.13
N ALA A 100 11.79 -21.23 -31.21
CA ALA A 100 11.25 -19.88 -31.44
C ALA A 100 9.73 -19.77 -31.21
N GLY A 101 9.36 -19.64 -29.95
CA GLY A 101 8.02 -19.44 -29.43
C GLY A 101 8.11 -18.52 -28.22
N PRO A 102 6.99 -17.91 -27.79
CA PRO A 102 6.99 -16.99 -26.68
C PRO A 102 7.50 -17.67 -25.40
N SER A 103 8.30 -16.94 -24.62
CA SER A 103 8.82 -17.42 -23.35
C SER A 103 7.68 -17.50 -22.34
N ILE A 104 7.28 -18.73 -22.01
CA ILE A 104 6.29 -19.02 -20.99
C ILE A 104 7.01 -19.74 -19.86
N VAL A 105 7.15 -19.07 -18.73
CA VAL A 105 7.78 -19.60 -17.52
C VAL A 105 6.70 -19.93 -16.51
N TYR A 106 6.61 -21.20 -16.11
CA TYR A 106 5.72 -21.64 -15.05
C TYR A 106 6.48 -21.61 -13.71
N SER A 107 6.22 -20.60 -12.89
CA SER A 107 7.02 -20.28 -11.69
C SER A 107 6.38 -20.75 -10.37
N GLY A 108 5.14 -21.22 -10.37
CA GLY A 108 4.51 -21.64 -9.12
C GLY A 108 3.08 -22.17 -9.24
N TYR A 109 2.64 -22.90 -8.22
CA TYR A 109 1.30 -23.47 -8.11
C TYR A 109 0.65 -23.04 -6.80
N VAL A 110 -0.60 -22.61 -6.85
CA VAL A 110 -1.39 -22.28 -5.66
C VAL A 110 -2.67 -23.12 -5.64
N ASP A 111 -2.90 -23.81 -4.52
CA ASP A 111 -4.13 -24.55 -4.26
C ASP A 111 -4.77 -24.01 -2.99
N THR A 112 -5.92 -23.36 -3.13
CA THR A 112 -6.70 -22.85 -1.99
C THR A 112 -7.78 -23.85 -1.54
N GLY A 113 -7.77 -25.08 -2.07
CA GLY A 113 -8.80 -26.09 -1.89
C GLY A 113 -10.05 -25.85 -2.75
N GLN A 114 -10.45 -24.59 -2.91
CA GLN A 114 -11.56 -24.19 -3.80
C GLN A 114 -11.09 -23.95 -5.23
N LYS A 115 -9.85 -23.48 -5.41
CA LYS A 115 -9.30 -23.09 -6.71
C LYS A 115 -7.86 -23.53 -6.87
N LYS A 116 -7.50 -23.85 -8.10
CA LYS A 116 -6.16 -24.23 -8.53
C LYS A 116 -5.64 -23.18 -9.51
N MET A 117 -4.54 -22.54 -9.16
CA MET A 117 -3.97 -21.44 -9.93
C MET A 117 -2.52 -21.74 -10.31
N ALA A 118 -2.15 -21.32 -11.52
CA ALA A 118 -0.78 -21.36 -12.00
C ALA A 118 -0.20 -19.95 -11.95
N ILE A 119 1.03 -19.82 -11.47
CA ILE A 119 1.81 -18.59 -11.60
C ILE A 119 2.64 -18.73 -12.88
N ILE A 120 2.28 -17.98 -13.91
CA ILE A 120 2.94 -17.98 -15.23
C ILE A 120 3.47 -16.58 -15.49
N ASN A 121 4.77 -16.46 -15.77
CA ASN A 121 5.43 -15.16 -15.97
C ASN A 121 5.17 -14.15 -14.83
N GLY A 122 5.01 -14.63 -13.60
CA GLY A 122 4.72 -13.80 -12.43
C GLY A 122 3.25 -13.43 -12.22
N TRP A 123 2.34 -13.87 -13.10
CA TRP A 123 0.90 -13.61 -13.00
C TRP A 123 0.12 -14.88 -12.67
N GLU A 124 -0.97 -14.72 -11.91
CA GLU A 124 -1.84 -15.81 -11.51
C GLU A 124 -2.90 -16.08 -12.56
N TYR A 125 -3.07 -17.36 -12.92
CA TYR A 125 -4.06 -17.81 -13.90
C TYR A 125 -4.81 -19.05 -13.44
N GLU A 126 -6.11 -19.06 -13.71
CA GLU A 126 -6.99 -20.23 -13.57
C GLU A 126 -7.10 -20.99 -14.90
N ALA A 127 -7.43 -22.28 -14.83
CA ALA A 127 -7.72 -23.06 -16.03
C ALA A 127 -8.91 -22.46 -16.79
N GLY A 128 -8.73 -22.23 -18.09
CA GLY A 128 -9.67 -21.56 -18.98
C GLY A 128 -9.33 -20.10 -19.26
N GLN A 129 -8.39 -19.49 -18.52
CA GLN A 129 -8.04 -18.09 -18.74
C GLN A 129 -7.06 -17.90 -19.92
N PRO A 130 -7.24 -16.83 -20.72
CA PRO A 130 -6.23 -16.42 -21.69
C PRO A 130 -4.98 -15.91 -20.95
N LEU A 131 -3.82 -16.26 -21.47
CA LEU A 131 -2.56 -15.69 -20.98
C LEU A 131 -2.37 -14.28 -21.54
N ASP A 132 -1.53 -13.49 -20.88
CA ASP A 132 -1.12 -12.17 -21.37
C ASP A 132 -0.30 -12.27 -22.67
N VAL A 133 0.29 -13.45 -22.91
CA VAL A 133 0.90 -13.81 -24.19
C VAL A 133 -0.19 -14.03 -25.24
N GLU A 134 -0.22 -13.17 -26.27
CA GLU A 134 -1.26 -13.16 -27.28
C GLU A 134 -1.45 -14.52 -27.96
N GLY A 135 -2.71 -14.97 -28.02
CA GLY A 135 -3.08 -16.22 -28.66
C GLY A 135 -2.85 -17.47 -27.81
N TYR A 136 -2.43 -17.37 -26.54
CA TYR A 136 -2.27 -18.53 -25.66
C TYR A 136 -3.35 -18.60 -24.58
N LEU A 137 -3.75 -19.82 -24.22
CA LEU A 137 -4.76 -20.09 -23.19
C LEU A 137 -4.29 -21.20 -22.27
N LEU A 138 -4.50 -21.02 -20.97
CA LEU A 138 -4.21 -22.03 -19.97
C LEU A 138 -5.35 -23.05 -19.93
N LYS A 139 -5.10 -24.29 -20.37
CA LYS A 139 -6.13 -25.35 -20.42
C LYS A 139 -6.20 -26.17 -19.14
N LYS A 140 -5.06 -26.48 -18.52
CA LYS A 140 -5.00 -27.29 -17.30
C LYS A 140 -3.86 -26.88 -16.41
N VAL A 141 -4.13 -26.89 -15.10
CA VAL A 141 -3.15 -26.60 -14.04
C VAL A 141 -2.90 -27.85 -13.21
N THR A 142 -1.63 -28.19 -13.01
CA THR A 142 -1.20 -29.22 -12.06
C THR A 142 0.08 -28.76 -11.36
N PRO A 143 0.41 -29.27 -10.16
CA PRO A 143 1.59 -28.83 -9.41
C PRO A 143 2.91 -28.93 -10.18
N SER A 144 3.06 -29.94 -11.05
CA SER A 144 4.31 -30.20 -11.77
C SER A 144 4.37 -29.55 -13.15
N ARG A 145 3.22 -29.23 -13.75
CA ARG A 145 3.13 -28.71 -15.13
C ARG A 145 1.80 -28.05 -15.44
N VAL A 146 1.81 -27.19 -16.45
CA VAL A 146 0.61 -26.61 -17.05
C VAL A 146 0.45 -27.09 -18.50
N LEU A 147 -0.79 -27.19 -18.96
CA LEU A 147 -1.12 -27.41 -20.37
C LEU A 147 -1.59 -26.09 -20.97
N ILE A 148 -0.91 -25.64 -22.01
CA ILE A 148 -1.19 -24.38 -22.68
C ILE A 148 -1.55 -24.68 -24.13
N VAL A 149 -2.56 -23.98 -24.64
CA VAL A 149 -3.04 -24.11 -26.01
C VAL A 149 -2.84 -22.80 -26.74
N ASN A 150 -2.24 -22.86 -27.92
CA ASN A 150 -2.22 -21.75 -28.86
C ASN A 150 -3.57 -21.73 -29.61
N ARG A 151 -4.37 -20.69 -29.40
CA ARG A 151 -5.71 -20.51 -29.98
C ARG A 151 -5.70 -20.29 -31.50
N THR A 152 -4.58 -19.83 -32.05
CA THR A 152 -4.41 -19.56 -33.48
C THR A 152 -4.09 -20.83 -34.27
N THR A 153 -3.28 -21.71 -33.69
CA THR A 153 -2.79 -22.95 -34.35
C THR A 153 -3.45 -24.22 -33.80
N GLY A 154 -4.14 -24.14 -32.66
CA GLY A 154 -4.65 -25.29 -31.91
C GLY A 154 -3.55 -26.12 -31.22
N GLY A 155 -2.28 -25.71 -31.32
CA GLY A 155 -1.15 -26.45 -30.77
C GLY A 155 -1.19 -26.51 -29.24
N GLU A 156 -0.98 -27.70 -28.68
CA GLU A 156 -0.89 -27.90 -27.24
C GLU A 156 0.57 -28.05 -26.81
N THR A 157 0.95 -27.43 -25.69
CA THR A 157 2.30 -27.51 -25.14
C THR A 157 2.23 -27.66 -23.62
N TYR A 158 2.98 -28.63 -23.10
CA TYR A 158 3.18 -28.78 -21.67
C TYR A 158 4.39 -27.95 -21.24
N VAL A 159 4.21 -27.12 -20.20
CA VAL A 159 5.29 -26.37 -19.57
C VAL A 159 5.45 -26.88 -18.15
N THR A 160 6.64 -27.39 -17.82
CA THR A 160 6.98 -27.86 -16.47
C THR A 160 7.32 -26.71 -15.55
N ILE A 161 7.13 -26.91 -14.25
CA ILE A 161 7.50 -25.90 -13.25
C ILE A 161 9.01 -25.68 -13.29
N GLN A 162 9.42 -24.41 -13.23
CA GLN A 162 10.82 -23.99 -13.17
C GLN A 162 11.04 -23.32 -11.81
N GLU A 163 11.94 -23.88 -11.01
CA GLU A 163 12.39 -23.35 -9.71
C GLU A 163 13.46 -22.26 -9.88
#